data_AF-A0A523ARH4-F1
#
_entry.id   AF-A0A523ARH4-F1
#
_cell.length_a   1.000
_cell.length_b   1.000
_cell.length_c   1.000
_cell.angle_alpha   90.00
_cell.angle_beta   90.00
_cell.angle_gamma   90.00
#
_symmetry.space_group_name_H-M   'P 1'
#
loop_
_entity.id
_entity.type
_entity.pdbx_description
1 polymer ?
#
loop_
_entity_poly.entity_id
_entity_poly.type
_entity_poly.pdbx_seq_one_letter_code
_entity_poly.pdbx_strand_id
1 'polypeptide(L)'
;FIGYETKREGEMFENCRACGECMLGETGGICPVARCAKGLMNGPCGGCVEGKCEVPVEIRNWKGEVVQTLKNDCAWYLIYQRLKELNRLDLFRKLRLPKNWGIAGYPRRL
;
A
#
# COMPACT_ATOMS: atom_id res chain seq x y z
N PHE A 1 -7.54 -9.02 11.56
CA PHE A 1 -6.20 -8.70 11.02
C PHE A 1 -6.31 -7.93 9.68
N ILE A 2 -7.03 -6.79 9.66
CA ILE A 2 -7.16 -5.92 8.47
C ILE A 2 -6.35 -4.61 8.64
N GLY A 3 -6.15 -4.17 9.89
CA GLY A 3 -5.25 -3.07 10.24
C GLY A 3 -4.21 -3.49 11.28
N TYR A 4 -3.22 -2.62 11.46
CA TYR A 4 -2.29 -2.64 12.59
C TYR A 4 -1.99 -1.20 13.02
N GLU A 5 -1.73 -1.02 14.30
CA GLU A 5 -1.21 0.23 14.85
C GLU A 5 0.31 0.22 14.72
N THR A 6 0.89 1.26 14.12
CA THR A 6 2.34 1.48 14.23
C THR A 6 2.69 2.04 15.60
N LYS A 7 3.92 1.79 16.08
CA LYS A 7 4.46 2.32 17.35
C LYS A 7 4.45 3.86 17.47
N ARG A 8 4.14 4.59 16.40
CA ARG A 8 3.85 6.03 16.43
C ARG A 8 2.37 6.18 16.81
N GLU A 9 2.16 6.66 18.02
CA GLU A 9 0.88 6.80 18.72
C GLU A 9 -0.30 7.12 17.79
N GLY A 10 -1.19 6.14 17.57
CA GLY A 10 -2.51 6.35 16.94
C GLY A 10 -2.60 6.22 15.42
N GLU A 11 -1.53 5.91 14.69
CA GLU A 11 -1.60 5.72 13.24
C GLU A 11 -2.06 4.29 12.88
N MET A 12 -3.32 4.16 12.41
CA MET A 12 -3.87 2.90 11.90
C MET A 12 -3.66 2.81 10.39
N PHE A 13 -2.87 1.84 9.95
CA PHE A 13 -2.69 1.56 8.52
C PHE A 13 -3.51 0.36 8.08
N GLU A 14 -4.20 0.50 6.94
CA GLU A 14 -4.77 -0.65 6.25
C GLU A 14 -3.65 -1.56 5.72
N ASN A 15 -3.64 -2.80 6.18
CA ASN A 15 -2.70 -3.82 5.71
C ASN A 15 -3.27 -4.68 4.59
N CYS A 16 -4.59 -4.88 4.58
CA CYS A 16 -5.25 -5.77 3.64
C CYS A 16 -6.55 -5.18 3.14
N ARG A 17 -6.74 -5.17 1.81
CA ARG A 17 -8.00 -4.76 1.17
C ARG A 17 -8.99 -5.91 0.98
N ALA A 18 -8.72 -7.08 1.56
CA ALA A 18 -9.53 -8.30 1.44
C ALA A 18 -9.93 -8.63 -0.02
N CYS A 19 -9.00 -8.42 -0.94
CA CYS A 19 -9.26 -8.46 -2.38
C CYS A 19 -9.31 -9.88 -2.98
N GLY A 20 -9.15 -10.96 -2.20
CA GLY A 20 -9.26 -12.36 -2.67
C GLY A 20 -7.96 -12.94 -3.24
N GLU A 21 -7.36 -12.33 -4.28
CA GLU A 21 -6.10 -12.84 -4.87
C GLU A 21 -4.86 -12.17 -4.25
N CYS A 22 -4.26 -12.80 -3.24
CA CYS A 22 -3.15 -12.19 -2.51
C CYS A 22 -1.86 -12.14 -3.33
N MET A 23 -1.16 -11.01 -3.29
CA MET A 23 0.12 -10.78 -4.00
C MET A 23 1.31 -10.52 -3.06
N LEU A 24 1.11 -10.67 -1.74
CA LEU A 24 2.13 -10.40 -0.71
C LEU A 24 3.41 -11.22 -0.92
N GLY A 25 3.28 -12.46 -1.41
CA GLY A 25 4.44 -13.32 -1.73
C GLY A 25 5.31 -12.76 -2.85
N GLU A 26 4.75 -11.94 -3.75
CA GLU A 26 5.49 -11.33 -4.85
C GLU A 26 6.04 -9.94 -4.51
N THR A 27 5.47 -9.27 -3.51
CA THR A 27 5.79 -7.89 -3.14
C THR A 27 6.59 -7.80 -1.84
N GLY A 28 7.17 -8.91 -1.37
CA GLY A 28 8.00 -8.92 -0.17
C GLY A 28 7.21 -8.67 1.12
N GLY A 29 5.91 -9.01 1.16
CA GLY A 29 5.05 -8.85 2.32
C GLY A 29 4.39 -7.47 2.46
N ILE A 30 4.50 -6.60 1.45
CA ILE A 30 3.85 -5.28 1.45
C ILE A 30 2.72 -5.26 0.43
N CYS A 31 1.48 -5.02 0.85
CA CYS A 31 0.33 -5.00 -0.06
C CYS A 31 0.31 -3.70 -0.87
N PRO A 32 0.53 -3.70 -2.20
CA PRO A 32 0.54 -2.46 -2.98
C PRO A 32 -0.86 -1.85 -3.11
N VAL A 33 -1.93 -2.64 -3.01
CA VAL A 33 -3.31 -2.16 -3.05
C VAL A 33 -3.67 -1.37 -1.78
N ALA A 34 -3.28 -1.87 -0.61
CA ALA A 34 -3.61 -1.24 0.67
C ALA A 34 -2.63 -0.11 1.04
N ARG A 35 -1.34 -0.26 0.69
CA ARG A 35 -0.28 0.67 1.10
C ARG A 35 -0.01 1.79 0.09
N CYS A 36 -0.35 1.60 -1.18
CA CYS A 36 -0.20 2.68 -2.16
C CYS A 36 -1.37 3.65 -2.03
N ALA A 37 -1.08 4.95 -1.91
CA ALA A 37 -2.12 6.00 -1.90
C ALA A 37 -3.01 5.98 -3.16
N LYS A 38 -2.53 5.41 -4.26
CA LYS A 38 -3.27 5.26 -5.53
C LYS A 38 -3.85 3.85 -5.75
N GLY A 39 -3.63 2.92 -4.81
CA GLY A 39 -4.09 1.54 -4.93
C GLY A 39 -3.51 0.75 -6.11
N LEU A 40 -2.35 1.17 -6.64
CA LEU A 40 -1.78 0.60 -7.87
C LEU A 40 -1.21 -0.79 -7.64
N MET A 41 -1.68 -1.76 -8.43
CA MET A 41 -1.30 -3.17 -8.34
C MET A 41 -0.21 -3.57 -9.34
N ASN A 42 -0.15 -2.92 -10.50
CA ASN A 42 0.63 -3.40 -11.65
C ASN A 42 1.98 -2.69 -11.81
N GLY A 43 2.44 -1.98 -10.79
CA GLY A 43 3.76 -1.34 -10.77
C GLY A 43 3.73 0.10 -10.23
N PRO A 44 4.92 0.73 -10.12
CA PRO A 44 5.06 2.11 -9.68
C PRO A 44 4.44 3.10 -10.69
N CYS A 45 3.89 4.21 -10.19
CA CYS A 45 3.35 5.30 -11.02
C CYS A 45 4.38 6.34 -11.48
N GLY A 46 5.63 6.24 -11.03
CA GLY A 46 6.68 7.22 -11.34
C GLY A 46 6.69 8.48 -10.46
N GLY A 47 5.65 8.76 -9.68
CA GLY A 47 5.61 9.92 -8.78
C GLY A 47 6.33 9.74 -7.43
N CYS A 48 7.27 8.80 -7.35
CA CYS A 48 8.09 8.64 -6.15
C CYS A 48 9.31 9.57 -6.21
N VAL A 49 9.49 10.41 -5.19
CA VAL A 49 10.65 11.30 -5.03
C VAL A 49 11.32 10.98 -3.70
N GLU A 50 12.59 10.55 -3.74
CA GLU A 50 13.39 10.20 -2.55
C GLU A 50 12.69 9.20 -1.61
N GLY A 51 12.00 8.21 -2.18
CA GLY A 51 11.27 7.19 -1.41
C GLY A 51 9.90 7.63 -0.87
N LYS A 52 9.51 8.88 -1.09
CA LYS A 52 8.21 9.43 -0.69
C LYS A 52 7.24 9.49 -1.87
N CYS A 53 5.96 9.33 -1.58
CA CYS A 53 4.85 9.49 -2.53
C CYS A 53 4.60 10.98 -2.79
N GLU A 54 4.13 11.32 -3.99
CA GLU A 54 3.67 12.67 -4.32
C GLU A 54 2.32 13.00 -3.69
N VAL A 55 1.57 11.98 -3.25
CA VAL A 55 0.29 12.14 -2.56
C VAL A 55 0.54 12.23 -1.05
N PRO A 56 0.29 13.39 -0.42
CA PRO A 56 0.39 13.53 1.03
C PRO A 56 -0.79 12.83 1.73
N VAL A 57 -0.61 12.50 3.01
CA VAL A 57 -1.66 11.98 3.88
C VAL A 57 -2.07 13.09 4.85
N GLU A 58 -3.36 13.41 4.88
CA GLU A 58 -3.95 14.32 5.84
C GLU A 58 -4.50 13.52 7.03
N ILE A 59 -3.99 13.79 8.22
CA ILE A 59 -4.57 13.30 9.47
C ILE A 59 -5.66 14.29 9.87
N ARG A 60 -6.87 13.76 10.05
CA ARG A 60 -8.04 14.53 10.48
C ARG A 60 -8.44 14.15 11.90
N ASN A 61 -8.83 15.12 12.71
CA ASN A 61 -9.39 14.86 14.03
C ASN A 61 -10.84 14.36 13.93
N TRP A 62 -11.44 14.04 15.08
CA TRP A 62 -12.82 13.58 15.16
C TRP A 62 -13.86 14.60 14.64
N LYS A 63 -13.49 15.89 14.54
CA LYS A 63 -14.31 16.96 13.94
C LYS A 63 -14.12 17.11 12.43
N GLY A 64 -13.24 16.32 11.82
CA GLY A 64 -12.91 16.36 10.39
C GLY A 64 -11.90 17.44 10.00
N GLU A 65 -11.30 18.14 10.97
CA GLU A 65 -10.30 19.18 10.72
C GLU A 65 -8.94 18.54 10.48
N VAL A 66 -8.20 19.01 9.47
CA VAL A 66 -6.83 18.56 9.21
C VAL A 66 -5.92 19.05 10.33
N VAL A 67 -5.41 18.13 11.13
CA VAL A 67 -4.46 18.42 12.23
C VAL A 67 -3.01 18.28 11.80
N GLN A 68 -2.76 17.49 10.76
CA GLN A 68 -1.40 17.25 10.27
C GLN A 68 -1.43 16.78 8.81
N THR A 69 -0.47 17.26 8.01
CA THR A 69 -0.24 16.77 6.65
C THR A 69 1.16 16.18 6.58
N LEU A 70 1.24 14.88 6.25
CA LEU A 70 2.48 14.11 6.21
C LEU A 70 2.81 13.68 4.79
N LYS A 71 4.10 13.66 4.47
CA LYS A 71 4.58 13.09 3.21
C LYS A 71 4.63 11.57 3.33
N ASN A 72 3.74 10.88 2.62
CA ASN A 72 3.56 9.44 2.72
C ASN A 72 4.75 8.66 2.13
N ASP A 73 5.03 7.48 2.68
CA ASP A 73 6.02 6.57 2.11
C ASP A 73 5.47 5.92 0.83
N CYS A 74 6.30 5.81 -0.21
CA CYS A 74 5.87 5.14 -1.43
C CYS A 74 5.90 3.62 -1.23
N ALA A 75 4.73 2.97 -1.31
CA ALA A 75 4.63 1.51 -1.18
C ALA A 75 5.54 0.76 -2.16
N TRP A 76 5.63 1.20 -3.43
CA TRP A 76 6.47 0.55 -4.43
C TRP A 76 7.96 0.74 -4.19
N TYR A 77 8.37 1.85 -3.58
CA TYR A 77 9.74 2.04 -3.13
C TYR A 77 10.08 1.08 -1.99
N LEU A 78 9.20 0.94 -0.99
CA LEU A 78 9.38 -0.01 0.11
C LEU A 78 9.40 -1.46 -0.39
N ILE A 79 8.52 -1.82 -1.33
CA ILE A 79 8.53 -3.13 -2.01
C ILE A 79 9.87 -3.38 -2.69
N TYR A 80 10.38 -2.40 -3.44
CA TYR A 80 11.68 -2.51 -4.10
C TYR A 80 12.82 -2.72 -3.11
N GLN A 81 12.89 -1.92 -2.03
CA GLN A 81 13.90 -2.08 -1.00
C GLN A 81 13.83 -3.47 -0.36
N ARG A 82 12.62 -3.94 -0.04
CA ARG A 82 12.41 -5.26 0.57
C ARG A 82 12.81 -6.41 -0.36
N LEU A 83 12.44 -6.33 -1.63
CA LEU A 83 12.83 -7.32 -2.63
C LEU A 83 14.33 -7.29 -2.92
N LYS A 84 14.97 -6.11 -2.85
CA LYS A 84 16.43 -5.97 -2.95
C LYS A 84 17.13 -6.67 -1.79
N GLU A 85 16.66 -6.49 -0.55
CA GLU A 85 17.18 -7.20 0.63
C GLU A 85 17.03 -8.72 0.53
N LEU A 86 15.90 -9.18 -0.02
CA LEU A 86 15.62 -10.61 -0.21
C LEU A 86 16.32 -11.20 -1.45
N ASN A 87 17.03 -10.38 -2.22
CA ASN A 87 17.63 -10.75 -3.51
C ASN A 87 16.62 -11.35 -4.51
N ARG A 88 15.39 -10.80 -4.52
CA ARG A 88 14.24 -11.24 -5.34
C ARG A 88 13.72 -10.14 -6.27
N LEU A 89 14.62 -9.39 -6.88
CA LEU A 89 14.27 -8.30 -7.80
C LEU A 89 13.62 -8.79 -9.11
N ASP A 90 13.72 -10.09 -9.41
CA ASP A 90 12.97 -10.76 -10.48
C ASP A 90 11.47 -10.52 -10.36
N LEU A 91 10.94 -10.61 -9.12
CA LEU A 91 9.52 -10.42 -8.84
C LEU A 91 9.05 -8.98 -9.08
N PHE A 92 9.95 -8.00 -8.96
CA PHE A 92 9.60 -6.59 -9.21
C PHE A 92 9.31 -6.34 -10.70
N ARG A 93 10.00 -7.04 -11.60
CA ARG A 93 9.85 -6.93 -13.06
C ARG A 93 8.77 -7.85 -13.64
N LYS A 94 8.23 -8.76 -12.84
CA LYS A 94 7.21 -9.71 -13.27
C LYS A 94 5.95 -8.99 -13.74
N LEU A 95 5.52 -9.29 -14.96
CA LEU A 95 4.21 -8.87 -15.46
C LEU A 95 3.11 -9.62 -14.70
N ARG A 96 2.15 -8.88 -14.16
CA ARG A 96 1.01 -9.44 -13.42
C ARG A 96 -0.25 -9.34 -14.26
N LEU A 97 -1.02 -10.42 -14.26
CA LEU A 97 -2.32 -10.43 -14.93
C LEU A 97 -3.32 -9.57 -14.13
N PRO A 98 -4.33 -9.01 -14.81
CA PRO A 98 -5.43 -8.33 -14.14
C PRO A 98 -6.08 -9.25 -13.12
N LYS A 99 -6.27 -8.70 -11.92
CA LYS A 99 -6.89 -9.40 -10.80
C LYS A 99 -8.39 -9.61 -11.03
N ASN A 100 -8.92 -10.76 -10.61
CA ASN A 100 -10.35 -10.96 -10.54
C ASN A 100 -10.94 -10.25 -9.31
N TRP A 101 -11.58 -9.10 -9.53
CA TRP A 101 -12.23 -8.33 -8.45
C TRP A 101 -13.60 -8.88 -8.03
N GLY A 102 -14.17 -9.84 -8.77
CA GLY A 102 -15.47 -10.46 -8.46
C GLY A 102 -15.45 -11.30 -7.18
N ILE A 103 -14.27 -11.75 -6.75
CA ILE A 103 -14.06 -12.53 -5.52
C ILE A 103 -13.65 -11.67 -4.31
N ALA A 104 -13.60 -10.35 -4.46
CA ALA A 104 -13.23 -9.47 -3.36
C ALA A 104 -14.32 -9.49 -2.27
N GLY A 105 -13.94 -9.78 -1.04
CA GLY A 105 -14.84 -9.96 0.09
C GLY A 105 -15.08 -8.71 0.93
N TYR A 106 -14.59 -7.54 0.52
CA TYR A 106 -14.86 -6.30 1.26
C TYR A 106 -16.30 -5.83 0.97
N PRO A 107 -17.01 -5.27 1.97
CA PRO A 107 -18.38 -4.78 1.78
C PRO A 107 -18.41 -3.72 0.66
N ARG A 108 -19.15 -3.98 -0.43
CA ARG A 108 -19.26 -3.06 -1.57
C ARG A 108 -20.46 -2.09 -1.47
N ARG A 109 -21.34 -2.30 -0.50
CA ARG A 109 -22.41 -1.38 -0.07
C ARG A 109 -22.64 -1.56 1.44
N LEU A 110 -22.81 -0.42 2.13
CA LEU A 110 -23.58 -0.34 3.36
C LEU A 110 -25.04 -0.02 2.99
#